data_AF-A0A831LP40-F1
#
_entry.id   AF-A0A831LP40-F1
#
_cell.length_a   1.000
_cell.length_b   1.000
_cell.length_c   1.000
_cell.angle_alpha   90.00
_cell.angle_beta   90.00
_cell.angle_gamma   90.00
#
_symmetry.space_group_name_H-M   'P 1'
#
loop_
_entity.id
_entity.type
_entity.pdbx_description
1 polymer ?
#
loop_
_entity_poly.entity_id
_entity_poly.type
_entity_poly.pdbx_seq_one_letter_code
_entity_poly.pdbx_strand_id
1 'polypeptide(L)'
;MKNIILIVCLFVCSQIVNAQVNVKFNPIGEKLKDIGMYKKSPSFIPPAKILPKFNLDSILYEDTKRMDLGLPFRYGYEFNVQYSPFNSGKWDVKDSMAIWKLKVNSTNAFSLSFHFNRFYLPEKTNLIIYNEEESFLYG
;
A
#
# COMPACT_ATOMS: atom_id res chain seq x y z
N MET A 1 35.80 -21.53 30.44
CA MET A 1 35.99 -21.55 28.97
C MET A 1 34.66 -21.62 28.20
N LYS A 2 33.74 -22.53 28.53
CA LYS A 2 32.43 -22.67 27.87
C LYS A 2 31.59 -21.37 27.81
N ASN A 3 31.60 -20.58 28.89
CA ASN A 3 30.84 -19.32 28.97
C ASN A 3 31.44 -18.21 28.08
N ILE A 4 32.77 -18.21 27.89
CA ILE A 4 33.45 -17.25 27.01
C ILE A 4 33.12 -17.56 25.54
N ILE A 5 33.10 -18.84 25.17
CA ILE A 5 32.73 -19.28 23.82
C ILE A 5 31.28 -18.89 23.48
N LEU A 6 30.36 -19.03 24.45
CA LEU A 6 28.96 -18.66 24.28
C LEU A 6 28.78 -17.15 24.05
N ILE A 7 29.50 -16.31 24.80
CA ILE A 7 29.44 -14.84 24.66
C ILE A 7 30.00 -14.42 23.31
N VAL A 8 31.10 -15.02 22.86
CA VAL A 8 31.68 -14.74 21.54
C VAL A 8 30.72 -15.16 20.43
N CYS A 9 30.07 -16.33 20.52
CA CYS A 9 29.07 -16.76 19.54
C CYS A 9 27.87 -15.81 19.45
N LEU A 10 27.36 -15.34 20.58
CA LEU A 10 26.24 -14.38 20.61
C LEU A 10 26.64 -13.02 20.00
N PHE A 11 27.87 -12.57 20.27
CA PHE A 11 28.37 -11.33 19.68
C PHE A 11 28.51 -11.43 18.16
N VAL A 12 29.07 -12.54 17.65
CA VAL A 12 29.16 -12.78 16.20
C VAL A 12 27.77 -12.88 15.55
N CYS A 13 26.81 -13.59 16.15
CA CYS A 13 25.45 -13.70 15.62
C CYS A 13 24.73 -12.35 15.49
N SER A 14 25.00 -11.38 16.36
CA SER A 14 24.36 -10.06 16.26
C SER A 14 24.81 -9.24 15.05
N GLN A 15 26.01 -9.52 14.52
CA GLN A 15 26.58 -8.76 13.39
C GLN A 15 26.12 -9.28 12.02
N ILE A 16 25.49 -10.46 11.95
CA ILE A 16 25.00 -11.08 10.71
C ILE A 16 23.49 -10.93 10.49
N VAL A 17 22.76 -10.36 11.45
CA VAL A 17 21.31 -10.14 11.32
C VAL A 17 21.05 -8.78 10.66
N ASN A 18 20.92 -8.77 9.34
CA ASN A 18 20.33 -7.65 8.61
C ASN A 18 18.80 -7.85 8.58
N ALA A 19 18.10 -7.35 9.60
CA ALA A 19 16.63 -7.41 9.66
C ALA A 19 15.94 -6.19 9.01
N GLN A 20 16.71 -5.22 8.51
CA GLN A 20 16.13 -4.04 7.88
C GLN A 20 15.72 -4.36 6.45
N VAL A 21 14.42 -4.27 6.18
CA VAL A 21 13.90 -4.19 4.81
C VAL A 21 14.48 -2.90 4.21
N ASN A 22 15.15 -3.01 3.07
CA ASN A 22 15.60 -1.83 2.32
C ASN A 22 14.37 -1.11 1.78
N VAL A 23 13.85 -0.16 2.55
CA VAL A 23 12.82 0.77 2.09
C VAL A 23 13.55 1.85 1.30
N LYS A 24 13.58 1.72 -0.03
CA LYS A 24 13.97 2.82 -0.91
C LYS A 24 12.86 3.88 -0.83
N PHE A 25 12.98 4.76 0.14
CA PHE A 25 12.16 5.95 0.19
C PHE A 25 12.59 6.82 -0.99
N ASN A 26 11.77 6.87 -2.05
CA ASN A 26 11.97 7.85 -3.12
C ASN A 26 11.48 9.20 -2.57
N PRO A 27 12.38 10.11 -2.16
CA PRO A 27 12.00 11.30 -1.43
C PRO A 27 11.50 12.33 -2.44
N ILE A 28 10.24 12.22 -2.88
CA ILE A 28 9.46 13.31 -3.50
C ILE A 28 10.09 13.88 -4.81
N GLY A 29 11.22 13.34 -5.29
CA GLY A 29 12.11 14.01 -6.25
C GLY A 29 12.27 13.30 -7.59
N GLU A 30 12.32 11.96 -7.62
CA GLU A 30 12.15 11.25 -8.89
C GLU A 30 10.65 11.19 -9.19
N LYS A 31 10.17 12.22 -9.90
CA LYS A 31 8.80 12.25 -10.43
C LYS A 31 8.56 10.91 -11.14
N LEU A 32 7.31 10.42 -11.11
CA LEU A 32 6.84 9.26 -11.90
C LEU A 32 7.39 9.22 -13.35
N LYS A 33 7.73 10.38 -13.90
CA LYS A 33 8.42 10.62 -15.18
C LYS A 33 9.72 9.81 -15.37
N ASP A 34 10.45 9.50 -14.31
CA ASP A 34 11.76 8.83 -14.37
C ASP A 34 11.65 7.30 -14.36
N ILE A 35 10.50 6.76 -13.95
CA ILE A 35 10.18 5.33 -13.97
C ILE A 35 9.94 4.82 -15.41
N GLY A 36 10.14 5.65 -16.44
CA GLY A 36 9.99 5.33 -17.87
C GLY A 36 8.56 4.99 -18.34
N MET A 37 7.68 4.54 -17.42
CA MET A 37 6.31 4.09 -17.67
C MET A 37 5.31 5.25 -17.65
N TYR A 38 5.54 6.31 -16.87
CA TYR A 38 4.58 7.41 -16.74
C TYR A 38 4.54 8.34 -17.97
N LYS A 39 5.70 8.65 -18.59
CA LYS A 39 5.73 9.49 -19.81
C LYS A 39 4.98 8.86 -21.00
N LYS A 40 4.76 7.54 -20.97
CA LYS A 40 3.97 6.80 -21.97
C LYS A 40 2.57 6.45 -21.47
N SER A 41 2.25 6.76 -20.22
CA SER A 41 0.95 6.44 -19.66
C SER A 41 -0.10 7.35 -20.33
N PRO A 42 -1.11 6.77 -20.97
CA PRO A 42 -2.21 7.55 -21.53
C PRO A 42 -2.85 8.40 -20.44
N SER A 43 -3.21 9.63 -20.80
CA SER A 43 -3.91 10.64 -19.97
C SER A 43 -5.28 10.18 -19.47
N PHE A 44 -5.66 8.93 -19.73
CA PHE A 44 -6.93 8.38 -19.38
C PHE A 44 -7.00 8.08 -17.87
N ILE A 45 -8.01 8.67 -17.22
CA ILE A 45 -8.33 8.49 -15.81
C ILE A 45 -9.57 7.59 -15.73
N PRO A 46 -9.50 6.39 -15.13
CA PRO A 46 -10.67 5.54 -14.97
C PRO A 46 -11.70 6.19 -14.05
N PRO A 47 -13.00 5.88 -14.24
CA PRO A 47 -14.02 6.33 -13.30
C PRO A 47 -13.70 5.79 -11.90
N ALA A 48 -13.87 6.65 -10.89
CA ALA A 48 -13.57 6.30 -9.51
C ALA A 48 -14.54 5.23 -8.98
N LYS A 49 -14.00 4.22 -8.30
CA LYS A 49 -14.75 3.34 -7.41
C LYS A 49 -14.96 4.07 -6.09
N ILE A 50 -16.19 4.56 -5.88
CA ILE A 50 -16.58 5.26 -4.67
C ILE A 50 -16.90 4.22 -3.60
N LEU A 51 -16.19 4.28 -2.47
CA LEU A 51 -16.49 3.42 -1.33
C LEU A 51 -17.80 3.86 -0.65
N PRO A 52 -18.57 2.91 -0.08
CA PRO A 52 -19.80 3.25 0.63
C PRO A 52 -19.55 4.20 1.79
N LYS A 53 -20.54 5.05 2.10
CA LYS A 53 -20.54 5.80 3.35
C LYS A 53 -20.90 4.87 4.51
N PHE A 54 -20.37 5.16 5.69
CA PHE A 54 -20.74 4.52 6.95
C PHE A 54 -21.00 5.58 8.02
N ASN A 55 -21.62 5.17 9.12
CA ASN A 55 -21.90 6.06 10.24
C ASN A 55 -20.66 6.18 11.13
N LEU A 56 -19.87 7.25 10.93
CA LEU A 56 -18.66 7.50 11.71
C LEU A 56 -18.96 7.67 13.21
N ASP A 57 -20.03 8.38 13.58
CA ASP A 57 -20.38 8.65 14.98
C ASP A 57 -20.67 7.34 15.74
N SER A 58 -21.32 6.38 15.09
CA SER A 58 -21.55 5.05 15.66
C SER A 58 -20.24 4.33 15.96
N ILE A 59 -19.27 4.39 15.05
CA ILE A 59 -17.98 3.73 15.21
C ILE A 59 -17.16 4.38 16.32
N LEU A 60 -17.16 5.72 16.39
CA LEU A 60 -16.50 6.46 17.45
C LEU A 60 -17.12 6.12 18.82
N TYR A 61 -18.45 5.99 18.90
CA TYR A 61 -19.11 5.54 20.12
C TYR A 61 -18.70 4.13 20.52
N GLU A 62 -18.67 3.18 19.58
CA GLU A 62 -18.15 1.83 19.83
C GLU A 62 -16.69 1.84 20.31
N ASP A 63 -15.85 2.72 19.76
CA ASP A 63 -14.45 2.86 20.18
C ASP A 63 -14.33 3.30 21.63
N THR A 64 -15.20 4.18 22.13
CA THR A 64 -15.20 4.53 23.56
C THR A 64 -15.44 3.29 24.44
N LYS A 65 -16.34 2.39 24.04
CA LYS A 65 -16.63 1.15 24.77
C LYS A 65 -15.53 0.12 24.66
N ARG A 66 -14.85 0.06 23.51
CA ARG A 66 -13.69 -0.82 23.31
C ARG A 66 -12.50 -0.40 24.15
N MET A 67 -12.30 0.91 24.33
CA MET A 67 -11.27 1.45 25.22
C MET A 67 -11.50 1.04 26.66
N ASP A 68 -12.74 1.09 27.15
CA ASP A 68 -13.10 0.62 28.51
C ASP A 68 -12.77 -0.87 28.73
N LEU A 69 -12.78 -1.66 27.66
CA LEU A 69 -12.44 -3.10 27.67
C LEU A 69 -10.94 -3.38 27.43
N GLY A 70 -10.11 -2.35 27.28
CA GLY A 70 -8.68 -2.50 27.02
C GLY A 70 -8.34 -3.10 25.64
N LEU A 71 -9.26 -3.01 24.67
CA LEU A 71 -9.03 -3.53 23.32
C LEU A 71 -8.11 -2.58 22.51
N PRO A 72 -7.39 -3.10 21.50
CA PRO A 72 -6.58 -2.26 20.63
C PRO A 72 -7.39 -1.19 19.89
N PHE A 73 -6.74 -0.05 19.67
CA PHE A 73 -7.29 1.08 18.91
C PHE A 73 -7.56 0.68 17.45
N ARG A 74 -8.71 1.09 16.93
CA ARG A 74 -9.02 1.03 15.49
C ARG A 74 -8.44 2.28 14.83
N TYR A 75 -7.59 2.09 13.83
CA TYR A 75 -6.96 3.19 13.06
C TYR A 75 -7.62 3.44 11.70
N GLY A 76 -8.61 2.61 11.33
CA GLY A 76 -9.31 2.70 10.06
C GLY A 76 -10.56 1.83 10.04
N TYR A 77 -11.43 2.11 9.08
CA TYR A 77 -12.60 1.30 8.77
C TYR A 77 -12.33 0.46 7.52
N GLU A 78 -12.56 -0.85 7.63
CA GLU A 78 -12.31 -1.79 6.53
C GLU A 78 -13.56 -1.96 5.65
N PHE A 79 -13.37 -1.84 4.34
CA PHE A 79 -14.37 -2.23 3.36
C PHE A 79 -13.94 -3.52 2.68
N ASN A 80 -14.76 -4.57 2.83
CA ASN A 80 -14.53 -5.80 2.08
C ASN A 80 -14.98 -5.59 0.63
N VAL A 81 -14.03 -5.57 -0.30
CA VAL A 81 -14.24 -5.34 -1.73
C VAL A 81 -13.59 -6.45 -2.56
N GLN A 82 -14.08 -6.65 -3.78
CA GLN A 82 -13.53 -7.63 -4.71
C GLN A 82 -13.02 -6.95 -5.98
N TYR A 83 -12.06 -6.05 -5.85
CA TYR A 83 -11.43 -5.39 -7.00
C TYR A 83 -10.27 -6.22 -7.54
N SER A 84 -10.21 -6.33 -8.85
CA SER A 84 -9.14 -7.01 -9.59
C SER A 84 -8.97 -6.39 -10.98
N PRO A 85 -7.84 -6.67 -11.65
CA PRO A 85 -7.68 -6.26 -13.04
C PRO A 85 -8.69 -6.86 -14.02
N PHE A 86 -9.44 -7.90 -13.64
CA PHE A 86 -10.43 -8.56 -14.48
C PHE A 86 -11.83 -7.96 -14.39
N ASN A 87 -12.16 -7.30 -13.26
CA ASN A 87 -13.53 -6.83 -12.98
C ASN A 87 -13.62 -5.34 -12.62
N SER A 88 -12.49 -4.66 -12.50
CA SER A 88 -12.44 -3.27 -12.04
C SER A 88 -11.29 -2.53 -12.71
N GLY A 89 -11.35 -1.20 -12.66
CA GLY A 89 -10.40 -0.35 -13.35
C GLY A 89 -10.57 -0.40 -14.87
N LYS A 90 -9.55 0.08 -15.57
CA LYS A 90 -9.48 0.05 -17.03
C LYS A 90 -8.08 -0.31 -17.47
N TRP A 91 -8.01 -1.16 -18.49
CA TRP A 91 -6.78 -1.48 -19.21
C TRP A 91 -6.60 -0.48 -20.35
N ASP A 92 -5.39 0.01 -20.51
CA ASP A 92 -4.92 0.67 -21.72
C ASP A 92 -3.72 -0.11 -22.25
N VAL A 93 -3.86 -0.65 -23.44
CA VAL A 93 -2.87 -1.52 -24.08
C VAL A 93 -2.36 -0.79 -25.31
N LYS A 94 -1.07 -0.46 -25.32
CA LYS A 94 -0.39 0.23 -26.43
C LYS A 94 0.93 -0.45 -26.73
N ASP A 95 1.13 -0.76 -28.01
CA ASP A 95 2.32 -1.45 -28.52
C ASP A 95 2.63 -2.71 -27.69
N SER A 96 3.73 -2.68 -26.92
CA SER A 96 4.23 -3.76 -26.06
C SER A 96 3.98 -3.54 -24.56
N MET A 97 3.15 -2.56 -24.19
CA MET A 97 2.86 -2.21 -22.81
C MET A 97 1.36 -2.25 -22.51
N ALA A 98 1.01 -2.94 -21.42
CA ALA A 98 -0.34 -2.94 -20.87
C ALA A 98 -0.33 -2.24 -19.52
N ILE A 99 -1.13 -1.20 -19.37
CA ILE A 99 -1.28 -0.44 -18.12
C ILE A 99 -2.71 -0.64 -17.63
N TRP A 100 -2.84 -1.18 -16.42
CA TRP A 100 -4.10 -1.22 -15.71
C TRP A 100 -4.16 -0.08 -14.69
N LYS A 101 -5.26 0.68 -14.70
CA LYS A 101 -5.52 1.76 -13.72
C LYS A 101 -6.82 1.51 -12.98
N LEU A 102 -6.78 1.68 -11.67
CA LEU A 102 -7.95 1.72 -10.79
C LEU A 102 -7.90 3.00 -9.96
N LYS A 103 -8.97 3.79 -10.00
CA LYS A 103 -9.16 4.96 -9.11
C LYS A 103 -10.13 4.56 -8.01
N VAL A 104 -9.75 4.74 -6.75
CA VAL A 104 -10.59 4.50 -5.58
C VAL A 104 -10.78 5.82 -4.85
N ASN A 105 -12.02 6.11 -4.41
CA ASN A 105 -12.33 7.32 -3.66
C ASN A 105 -13.10 6.95 -2.38
N SER A 106 -12.59 7.40 -1.24
CA SER A 106 -13.27 7.32 0.06
C SER A 106 -13.44 8.74 0.59
N THR A 107 -14.69 9.21 0.59
CA THR A 107 -14.99 10.58 1.02
C THR A 107 -14.58 10.80 2.48
N ASN A 108 -13.89 11.92 2.74
CA ASN A 108 -13.41 12.34 4.07
C ASN A 108 -12.36 11.41 4.71
N ALA A 109 -11.80 10.45 3.98
CA ALA A 109 -10.69 9.67 4.49
C ALA A 109 -9.39 10.50 4.46
N PHE A 110 -8.66 10.52 5.58
CA PHE A 110 -7.33 11.15 5.66
C PHE A 110 -6.25 10.29 5.00
N SER A 111 -6.42 8.98 5.01
CA SER A 111 -5.52 8.01 4.39
C SER A 111 -6.31 6.79 3.92
N LEU A 112 -5.70 6.02 3.01
CA LEU A 112 -6.21 4.73 2.56
C LEU A 112 -5.13 3.68 2.72
N SER A 113 -5.52 2.51 3.24
CA SER A 113 -4.68 1.31 3.28
C SER A 113 -5.29 0.25 2.37
N PHE A 114 -4.46 -0.41 1.59
CA PHE A 114 -4.89 -1.43 0.63
C PHE A 114 -4.40 -2.81 1.09
N HIS A 115 -5.33 -3.72 1.30
CA HIS A 115 -5.06 -5.08 1.72
C HIS A 115 -5.35 -6.01 0.54
N PHE A 116 -4.36 -6.80 0.13
CA PHE A 116 -4.47 -7.68 -1.04
C PHE A 116 -4.69 -9.12 -0.60
N ASN A 117 -5.85 -9.68 -0.93
CA ASN A 117 -6.13 -11.11 -0.66
C ASN A 117 -5.29 -12.03 -1.54
N ARG A 118 -5.08 -11.66 -2.80
CA ARG A 118 -4.21 -12.35 -3.76
C ARG A 118 -3.29 -11.33 -4.40
N PHE A 119 -1.99 -11.49 -4.17
CA PHE A 119 -0.97 -10.60 -4.71
C PHE A 119 0.08 -11.41 -5.47
N TYR A 120 0.12 -11.22 -6.78
CA TYR A 120 1.13 -11.80 -7.66
C TYR A 120 1.46 -10.79 -8.76
N LEU A 121 2.73 -10.41 -8.83
CA LEU A 121 3.28 -9.59 -9.88
C LEU A 121 4.25 -10.46 -10.71
N PRO A 122 3.94 -10.76 -11.98
CA PRO A 122 4.87 -11.44 -12.87
C PRO A 122 6.19 -10.68 -13.01
N GLU A 123 7.22 -11.36 -13.49
CA GLU A 123 8.48 -10.69 -13.82
C GLU A 123 8.26 -9.51 -14.76
N LYS A 124 9.01 -8.42 -14.54
CA LYS A 124 8.94 -7.17 -15.31
C LYS A 124 7.59 -6.45 -15.22
N THR A 125 6.82 -6.70 -14.17
CA THR A 125 5.62 -5.91 -13.83
C THR A 125 5.84 -5.12 -12.55
N ASN A 126 5.20 -3.95 -12.46
CA ASN A 126 5.26 -3.08 -11.29
C ASN A 126 3.84 -2.70 -10.87
N LEU A 127 3.60 -2.63 -9.56
CA LEU A 127 2.42 -1.99 -8.99
C LEU A 127 2.84 -0.64 -8.41
N ILE A 128 2.07 0.40 -8.74
CA ILE A 128 2.28 1.74 -8.19
C ILE A 128 0.94 2.23 -7.66
N ILE A 129 0.92 2.67 -6.40
CA ILE A 129 -0.21 3.30 -5.72
C ILE A 129 0.17 4.75 -5.46
N TYR A 130 -0.67 5.69 -5.89
CA TYR A 130 -0.39 7.10 -5.79
C TYR A 130 -1.67 7.91 -5.54
N ASN A 131 -1.53 9.09 -4.94
CA ASN A 131 -2.64 10.05 -4.79
C ASN A 131 -2.85 10.88 -6.07
N GLU A 132 -3.96 11.62 -6.15
CA GLU A 132 -4.29 12.41 -7.34
C GLU A 132 -3.23 13.47 -7.68
N GLU A 133 -2.58 14.03 -6.66
CA GLU A 133 -1.53 15.03 -6.81
C GLU A 133 -0.14 14.44 -7.12
N GLU A 134 -0.01 13.09 -7.11
CA GLU A 134 1.24 12.35 -7.32
C GLU A 134 2.38 12.73 -6.35
N SER A 135 2.03 13.38 -5.23
CA SER A 135 2.97 13.74 -4.17
C SER A 135 3.30 12.57 -3.25
N PHE A 136 2.48 11.53 -3.28
CA PHE A 136 2.61 10.33 -2.47
C PHE A 136 2.56 9.09 -3.35
N LEU A 137 3.54 8.21 -3.19
CA LEU A 137 3.72 7.03 -4.02
C LEU A 137 4.21 5.84 -3.17
N TYR A 138 3.58 4.69 -3.37
CA TYR A 138 4.03 3.38 -2.91
C TYR A 138 4.18 2.44 -4.11
N GLY A 139 5.27 1.66 -4.16
CA GLY A 139 5.55 0.70 -5.21
C GLY A 139 6.82 -0.09 -4.96
#